data_AF-N9CV61-F1
#
_entry.id   AF-N9CV61-F1
#
_cell.length_a   1.000
_cell.length_b   1.000
_cell.length_c   1.000
_cell.angle_alpha   90.00
_cell.angle_beta   90.00
_cell.angle_gamma   90.00
#
_symmetry.space_group_name_H-M   'P 1'
#
loop_
_entity.id
_entity.type
_entity.pdbx_description
1 polymer ?
#
loop_
_entity_poly.entity_id
_entity_poly.type
_entity_poly.pdbx_seq_one_letter_code
_entity_poly.pdbx_strand_id
1 'polypeptide(L)'
;MKITILTLSTLVFLSTTTFAETKPNVPTKEASQIFKAAGFSTTKHGWEGSCDTGEITTYKDLNGDGLKDAVLSDYSTMCYGNTGVGYHIVAQQKTGNWKLIFENMGIPTFLKTKGKDGWPDIENGGPGICFAVYHWNGQKYDVSRYEYNGKACTLDY
;
A
#
# COMPACT_ATOMS: atom_id res chain seq x y z
N MET A 1 -6.55 50.17 51.13
CA MET A 1 -6.11 48.86 50.59
C MET A 1 -6.93 48.54 49.34
N LYS A 2 -6.31 48.48 48.16
CA LYS A 2 -6.90 48.00 46.90
C LYS A 2 -5.99 46.89 46.38
N ILE A 3 -6.52 45.69 46.21
CA ILE A 3 -5.80 44.54 45.67
C ILE A 3 -6.19 44.43 44.20
N THR A 4 -5.21 44.62 43.31
CA THR A 4 -5.38 44.46 41.86
C THR A 4 -4.87 43.07 41.49
N ILE A 5 -5.76 42.19 41.03
CA ILE A 5 -5.41 40.85 40.54
C ILE A 5 -5.21 40.96 39.03
N LEU A 6 -3.98 40.72 38.56
CA LEU A 6 -3.67 40.53 37.14
C LEU A 6 -3.76 39.04 36.82
N THR A 7 -4.72 38.66 35.98
CA THR A 7 -4.80 37.33 35.36
C THR A 7 -4.00 37.30 34.07
N LEU A 8 -2.98 36.45 34.02
CA LEU A 8 -2.14 36.21 32.83
C LEU A 8 -2.76 35.06 32.02
N SER A 9 -3.46 35.38 30.93
CA SER A 9 -3.97 34.38 29.98
C SER A 9 -2.87 33.92 29.02
N THR A 10 -2.39 32.69 29.19
CA THR A 10 -1.47 32.05 28.24
C THR A 10 -2.25 31.41 27.08
N LEU A 11 -2.06 31.95 25.88
CA LEU A 11 -2.62 31.43 24.63
C LEU A 11 -1.74 30.27 24.12
N VAL A 12 -2.25 29.04 24.16
CA VAL A 12 -1.56 27.86 23.62
C VAL A 12 -1.85 27.75 22.12
N PHE A 13 -0.83 27.98 21.29
CA PHE A 13 -0.90 27.70 19.85
C PHE A 13 -0.77 26.19 19.64
N LEU A 14 -1.87 25.50 19.29
CA LEU A 14 -1.82 24.14 18.77
C LEU A 14 -1.33 24.17 17.31
N SER A 15 -0.11 23.72 17.07
CA SER A 15 0.41 23.50 15.72
C SER A 15 -0.23 22.24 15.13
N THR A 16 -1.23 22.38 14.27
CA THR A 16 -1.78 21.25 13.50
C THR A 16 -0.81 20.93 12.36
N THR A 17 0.02 19.89 12.50
CA THR A 17 0.77 19.34 11.36
C THR A 17 -0.20 18.58 10.46
N THR A 18 -0.59 19.19 9.35
CA THR A 18 -1.23 18.51 8.24
C THR A 18 -0.21 17.61 7.56
N PHE A 19 -0.33 16.29 7.73
CA PHE A 19 0.40 15.32 6.91
C PHE A 19 -0.25 15.32 5.52
N ALA A 20 0.35 16.01 4.55
CA ALA A 20 0.08 15.73 3.15
C ALA A 20 0.81 14.43 2.79
N GLU A 21 0.05 13.40 2.45
CA GLU A 21 0.60 12.14 1.94
C GLU A 21 1.26 12.45 0.58
N THR A 22 2.59 12.55 0.57
CA THR A 22 3.33 12.90 -0.66
C THR A 22 3.28 11.72 -1.61
N LYS A 23 2.51 11.88 -2.70
CA LYS A 23 2.49 10.95 -3.83
C LYS A 23 3.92 10.58 -4.25
N PRO A 24 4.22 9.31 -4.51
CA PRO A 24 5.55 8.90 -4.95
C PRO A 24 5.99 9.64 -6.21
N ASN A 25 7.25 10.11 -6.23
CA ASN A 25 7.84 10.70 -7.41
C ASN A 25 8.29 9.60 -8.37
N VAL A 26 7.47 9.32 -9.39
CA VAL A 26 7.72 8.28 -10.41
C VAL A 26 7.98 8.94 -11.76
N PRO A 27 9.09 8.63 -12.46
CA PRO A 27 9.31 9.12 -13.82
C PRO A 27 8.16 8.72 -14.75
N THR A 28 7.65 9.64 -15.57
CA THR A 28 6.45 9.42 -16.42
C THR A 28 6.56 8.19 -17.32
N LYS A 29 7.76 7.93 -17.87
CA LYS A 29 8.03 6.76 -18.70
C LYS A 29 7.88 5.47 -17.89
N GLU A 30 8.41 5.43 -16.66
CA GLU A 30 8.32 4.28 -15.78
C GLU A 30 6.90 4.07 -15.28
N ALA A 31 6.21 5.13 -14.88
CA ALA A 31 4.81 5.06 -14.48
C ALA A 31 3.95 4.36 -15.55
N SER A 32 4.16 4.71 -16.82
CA SER A 32 3.45 4.07 -17.93
C SER A 32 3.75 2.57 -18.09
N GLN A 33 4.96 2.12 -17.77
CA GLN A 33 5.34 0.70 -17.82
C GLN A 33 4.81 -0.06 -16.61
N ILE A 34 4.82 0.57 -15.42
CA ILE A 34 4.25 0.06 -14.17
C ILE A 34 2.76 -0.23 -14.35
N PHE A 35 1.98 0.75 -14.83
CA PHE A 35 0.55 0.57 -15.09
C PHE A 35 0.28 -0.55 -16.09
N LYS A 36 1.00 -0.58 -17.21
CA LYS A 36 0.84 -1.65 -18.22
C LYS A 36 1.16 -3.04 -17.66
N ALA A 37 2.19 -3.15 -16.82
CA ALA A 37 2.56 -4.43 -16.21
C ALA A 37 1.49 -4.92 -15.21
N ALA A 38 0.76 -4.00 -14.58
CA ALA A 38 -0.39 -4.30 -13.73
C ALA A 38 -1.71 -4.49 -14.51
N GLY A 39 -1.69 -4.43 -15.86
CA GLY A 39 -2.88 -4.63 -16.69
C GLY A 39 -3.74 -3.37 -16.90
N PHE A 40 -3.30 -2.20 -16.43
CA PHE A 40 -4.02 -0.94 -16.61
C PHE A 40 -3.81 -0.39 -18.03
N SER A 41 -4.83 0.32 -18.53
CA SER A 41 -4.82 0.96 -19.84
C SER A 41 -5.06 2.46 -19.72
N THR A 42 -4.45 3.25 -20.62
CA THR A 42 -4.68 4.70 -20.64
C THR A 42 -6.03 5.03 -21.26
N THR A 43 -6.78 5.90 -20.57
CA THR A 43 -8.07 6.44 -21.00
C THR A 43 -8.05 7.96 -20.89
N LYS A 44 -9.20 8.61 -21.12
CA LYS A 44 -9.36 10.06 -20.89
C LYS A 44 -9.35 10.45 -19.41
N HIS A 45 -9.52 9.50 -18.49
CA HIS A 45 -9.57 9.75 -17.04
C HIS A 45 -8.26 9.42 -16.33
N GLY A 46 -7.34 8.69 -16.99
CA GLY A 46 -6.05 8.32 -16.44
C GLY A 46 -5.67 6.92 -16.86
N TRP A 47 -5.05 6.18 -15.94
CA TRP A 47 -4.80 4.76 -16.10
C TRP A 47 -5.91 3.98 -15.42
N GLU A 48 -6.77 3.31 -16.19
CA GLU A 48 -7.91 2.54 -15.67
C GLU A 48 -7.58 1.04 -15.69
N GLY A 49 -7.92 0.40 -14.57
CA GLY A 49 -7.91 -1.05 -14.43
C GLY A 49 -9.28 -1.63 -14.70
N SER A 50 -9.53 -2.84 -14.22
CA SER A 50 -10.87 -3.46 -14.31
C SER A 50 -11.92 -2.77 -13.45
N CYS A 51 -11.51 -2.03 -12.41
CA CYS A 51 -12.40 -1.54 -11.37
C CYS A 51 -12.49 -0.03 -11.27
N ASP A 52 -11.36 0.68 -11.27
CA ASP A 52 -11.35 2.14 -11.37
C ASP A 52 -10.00 2.64 -11.92
N THR A 53 -9.81 3.96 -11.89
CA THR A 53 -8.54 4.63 -12.13
C THR A 53 -7.55 4.25 -11.04
N GLY A 54 -6.41 3.70 -11.45
CA GLY A 54 -5.34 3.31 -10.54
C GLY A 54 -4.39 4.45 -10.23
N GLU A 55 -3.75 4.35 -9.07
CA GLU A 55 -2.65 5.22 -8.66
C GLU A 55 -1.46 4.42 -8.14
N ILE A 56 -0.25 4.94 -8.37
CA ILE A 56 0.96 4.37 -7.79
C ILE A 56 1.10 4.92 -6.36
N THR A 57 0.88 4.06 -5.37
CA THR A 57 0.93 4.40 -3.94
C THR A 57 2.31 4.17 -3.34
N THR A 58 3.10 3.27 -3.93
CA THR A 58 4.49 3.00 -3.51
C THR A 58 5.40 2.93 -4.73
N TYR A 59 6.62 3.47 -4.62
CA TYR A 59 7.68 3.33 -5.62
C TYR A 59 9.05 3.30 -4.92
N LYS A 60 9.55 2.10 -4.62
CA LYS A 60 10.80 1.85 -3.88
C LYS A 60 11.25 0.40 -4.05
N ASP A 61 12.46 0.08 -3.64
CA ASP A 61 12.94 -1.31 -3.59
C ASP A 61 12.31 -2.00 -2.35
N LEU A 62 11.42 -2.97 -2.57
CA LEU A 62 10.74 -3.71 -1.52
C LEU A 62 11.52 -4.97 -1.11
N ASN A 63 12.10 -5.68 -2.08
CA ASN A 63 12.77 -6.96 -1.82
C ASN A 63 14.27 -6.79 -1.46
N GLY A 64 14.88 -5.66 -1.78
CA GLY A 64 16.29 -5.33 -1.52
C GLY A 64 17.24 -5.78 -2.62
N ASP A 65 16.76 -6.00 -3.85
CA ASP A 65 17.59 -6.45 -4.98
C ASP A 65 18.26 -5.32 -5.76
N GLY A 66 18.02 -4.07 -5.36
CA GLY A 66 18.57 -2.86 -5.97
C GLY A 66 17.75 -2.32 -7.15
N LEU A 67 16.64 -2.97 -7.52
CA LEU A 67 15.69 -2.50 -8.51
C LEU A 67 14.46 -1.87 -7.84
N LYS A 68 13.65 -1.14 -8.61
CA LYS A 68 12.43 -0.51 -8.09
C LYS A 68 11.25 -1.46 -8.18
N ASP A 69 10.42 -1.44 -7.15
CA ASP A 69 9.10 -2.03 -7.13
C ASP A 69 8.05 -0.93 -7.00
N ALA A 70 6.82 -1.24 -7.42
CA ALA A 70 5.69 -0.34 -7.29
C ALA A 70 4.46 -1.07 -6.77
N VAL A 71 3.67 -0.36 -5.98
CA VAL A 71 2.32 -0.75 -5.60
C VAL A 71 1.35 0.18 -6.29
N LEU A 72 0.38 -0.39 -6.98
CA LEU A 72 -0.76 0.30 -7.53
C LEU A 72 -1.98 -0.01 -6.70
N SER A 73 -2.86 0.97 -6.51
CA SER A 73 -4.18 0.77 -5.90
C SER A 73 -5.26 1.41 -6.75
N ASP A 74 -6.42 0.78 -6.78
CA ASP A 74 -7.67 1.34 -7.31
C ASP A 74 -8.81 1.09 -6.32
N TYR A 75 -9.88 1.87 -6.45
CA TYR A 75 -10.87 2.06 -5.39
C TYR A 75 -12.27 1.85 -5.92
N SER A 76 -12.95 0.81 -5.45
CA SER A 76 -14.33 0.53 -5.85
C SER A 76 -14.98 -0.43 -4.87
N THR A 77 -16.01 0.04 -4.17
CA THR A 77 -16.85 -0.83 -3.32
C THR A 77 -17.67 -1.82 -4.15
N MET A 78 -17.93 -1.50 -5.42
CA MET A 78 -18.61 -2.41 -6.35
C MET A 78 -17.72 -3.60 -6.71
N CYS A 79 -16.41 -3.39 -6.88
CA CYS A 79 -15.46 -4.46 -7.19
C CYS A 79 -14.95 -5.20 -5.95
N TYR A 80 -14.54 -4.47 -4.93
CA TYR A 80 -13.78 -4.98 -3.80
C TYR A 80 -14.61 -5.13 -2.52
N GLY A 81 -15.93 -5.00 -2.65
CA GLY A 81 -16.87 -5.11 -1.54
C GLY A 81 -16.56 -4.11 -0.43
N ASN A 82 -16.70 -4.55 0.81
CA ASN A 82 -16.55 -3.69 1.99
C ASN A 82 -15.11 -3.17 2.18
N THR A 83 -14.10 -3.85 1.62
CA THR A 83 -12.72 -3.36 1.62
C THR A 83 -12.57 -2.12 0.76
N GLY A 84 -13.25 -2.09 -0.40
CA GLY A 84 -13.24 -0.96 -1.33
C GLY A 84 -11.91 -0.71 -2.05
N VAL A 85 -10.88 -1.54 -1.84
CA VAL A 85 -9.52 -1.35 -2.38
C VAL A 85 -9.02 -2.64 -3.03
N GLY A 86 -8.45 -2.50 -4.22
CA GLY A 86 -7.60 -3.48 -4.88
C GLY A 86 -6.17 -2.98 -4.95
N TYR A 87 -5.21 -3.90 -5.04
CA TYR A 87 -3.81 -3.53 -5.27
C TYR A 87 -3.07 -4.52 -6.15
N HIS A 88 -2.04 -3.99 -6.82
CA HIS A 88 -1.13 -4.73 -7.66
C HIS A 88 0.31 -4.38 -7.27
N ILE A 89 1.16 -5.39 -7.12
CA ILE A 89 2.59 -5.25 -6.87
C ILE A 89 3.31 -5.63 -8.14
N VAL A 90 4.08 -4.70 -8.69
CA VAL A 90 4.92 -4.93 -9.87
C VAL A 90 6.38 -4.66 -9.54
N ALA A 91 7.27 -5.48 -10.10
CA ALA A 91 8.70 -5.38 -9.90
C ALA A 91 9.43 -5.11 -11.21
N GLN A 92 10.40 -4.21 -11.18
CA GLN A 92 11.33 -4.04 -12.27
C GLN A 92 12.23 -5.27 -12.37
N GLN A 93 12.39 -5.77 -13.58
CA GLN A 93 13.25 -6.89 -13.90
C GLN A 93 14.64 -6.39 -14.31
N LYS A 94 15.67 -7.23 -14.20
CA LYS A 94 17.04 -6.90 -14.66
C LYS A 94 17.13 -6.47 -16.14
N THR A 95 16.14 -6.86 -16.94
CA THR A 95 16.01 -6.47 -18.35
C THR A 95 15.43 -5.05 -18.55
N GLY A 96 15.02 -4.38 -17.47
CA GLY A 96 14.35 -3.07 -17.48
C GLY A 96 12.84 -3.13 -17.69
N ASN A 97 12.29 -4.31 -17.97
CA ASN A 97 10.84 -4.52 -18.06
C ASN A 97 10.21 -4.64 -16.67
N TRP A 98 8.91 -4.38 -16.57
CA TRP A 98 8.15 -4.53 -15.33
C TRP A 98 7.29 -5.81 -15.39
N LYS A 99 7.14 -6.48 -14.25
CA LYS A 99 6.37 -7.72 -14.14
C LYS A 99 5.43 -7.67 -12.94
N LEU A 100 4.18 -8.10 -13.11
CA LEU A 100 3.27 -8.36 -12.02
C LEU A 100 3.79 -9.50 -11.13
N ILE A 101 3.91 -9.20 -9.83
CA ILE A 101 4.37 -10.14 -8.81
C ILE A 101 3.19 -10.66 -8.01
N PHE A 102 2.24 -9.79 -7.68
CA PHE A 102 1.08 -10.13 -6.88
C PHE A 102 -0.04 -9.13 -7.09
N GLU A 103 -1.27 -9.57 -6.94
CA GLU A 103 -2.45 -8.71 -6.89
C GLU A 103 -3.50 -9.31 -5.97
N ASN A 104 -4.26 -8.47 -5.28
CA ASN A 104 -5.33 -8.91 -4.41
C ASN A 104 -6.30 -7.76 -4.10
N MET A 105 -7.48 -8.09 -3.58
CA MET A 105 -8.31 -7.13 -2.85
C MET A 105 -7.81 -7.01 -1.41
N GLY A 106 -7.70 -5.79 -0.91
CA GLY A 106 -7.11 -5.55 0.41
C GLY A 106 -6.32 -4.25 0.50
N ILE A 107 -5.82 -3.99 1.69
CA ILE A 107 -4.88 -2.91 1.97
C ILE A 107 -3.54 -3.57 2.37
N PRO A 108 -2.51 -3.57 1.49
CA PRO A 108 -1.29 -4.30 1.76
C PRO A 108 -0.43 -3.58 2.82
N THR A 109 -0.09 -4.29 3.89
CA THR A 109 0.92 -3.85 4.85
C THR A 109 2.16 -4.72 4.72
N PHE A 110 3.28 -4.12 4.34
CA PHE A 110 4.57 -4.81 4.23
C PHE A 110 5.19 -5.02 5.60
N LEU A 111 5.35 -6.28 5.99
CA LEU A 111 5.90 -6.68 7.27
C LEU A 111 7.44 -6.71 7.22
N LYS A 112 8.05 -6.78 8.41
CA LYS A 112 9.51 -6.91 8.54
C LYS A 112 10.01 -8.32 8.20
N THR A 113 9.15 -9.33 8.34
CA THR A 113 9.45 -10.70 7.94
C THR A 113 9.52 -10.79 6.43
N LYS A 114 10.38 -11.68 5.92
CA LYS A 114 10.66 -11.82 4.50
C LYS A 114 10.56 -13.28 4.07
N GLY A 115 10.06 -13.49 2.87
CA GLY A 115 10.17 -14.76 2.14
C GLY A 115 11.45 -14.88 1.36
N LYS A 116 11.43 -15.77 0.37
CA LYS A 116 12.58 -15.93 -0.54
C LYS A 116 12.87 -14.64 -1.30
N ASP A 117 14.11 -14.51 -1.79
CA ASP A 117 14.56 -13.37 -2.61
C ASP A 117 14.37 -11.99 -1.95
N GLY A 118 14.16 -11.96 -0.62
CA GLY A 118 14.05 -10.73 0.17
C GLY A 118 12.66 -10.08 0.17
N TRP A 119 11.68 -10.67 -0.53
CA TRP A 119 10.30 -10.15 -0.59
C TRP A 119 9.66 -10.09 0.80
N PRO A 120 9.11 -8.93 1.22
CA PRO A 120 8.41 -8.82 2.49
C PRO A 120 7.14 -9.67 2.50
N ASP A 121 6.81 -10.22 3.67
CA ASP A 121 5.47 -10.75 3.92
C ASP A 121 4.45 -9.60 3.84
N ILE A 122 3.22 -9.92 3.43
CA ILE A 122 2.15 -8.94 3.26
C ILE A 122 0.99 -9.32 4.16
N GLU A 123 0.70 -8.52 5.17
CA GLU A 123 -0.59 -8.58 5.85
C GLU A 123 -1.63 -7.91 4.95
N ASN A 124 -2.69 -8.65 4.59
CA ASN A 124 -3.73 -8.18 3.70
C ASN A 124 -4.92 -7.62 4.49
N GLY A 125 -4.85 -6.33 4.80
CA GLY A 125 -5.81 -5.63 5.65
C GLY A 125 -7.13 -5.30 4.96
N GLY A 126 -8.01 -4.68 5.74
CA GLY A 126 -9.37 -4.28 5.36
C GLY A 126 -10.24 -4.16 6.62
N PRO A 127 -11.57 -4.09 6.50
CA PRO A 127 -12.46 -4.25 7.65
C PRO A 127 -12.27 -5.62 8.31
N GLY A 128 -11.98 -5.66 9.61
CA GLY A 128 -11.82 -6.91 10.36
C GLY A 128 -10.75 -6.85 11.45
N ILE A 129 -10.48 -8.02 12.05
CA ILE A 129 -9.51 -8.18 13.17
C ILE A 129 -8.63 -9.45 13.02
N CYS A 130 -8.59 -10.05 11.83
CA CYS A 130 -7.74 -11.20 11.54
C CYS A 130 -7.48 -11.29 10.04
N PHE A 131 -6.25 -11.03 9.63
CA PHE A 131 -5.88 -10.83 8.23
C PHE A 131 -4.92 -11.90 7.74
N ALA A 132 -5.11 -12.32 6.49
CA ALA A 132 -4.20 -13.26 5.85
C ALA A 132 -2.83 -12.60 5.68
N VAL A 133 -1.77 -13.34 6.04
CA VAL A 133 -0.40 -12.95 5.75
C VAL A 133 0.14 -13.80 4.61
N TYR A 134 0.43 -13.13 3.49
CA TYR A 134 1.00 -13.74 2.32
C TYR A 134 2.52 -13.80 2.42
N HIS A 135 3.08 -14.97 2.15
CA HIS A 135 4.52 -15.23 2.15
C HIS A 135 5.01 -15.60 0.75
N TRP A 136 6.12 -15.00 0.32
CA TRP A 136 6.73 -15.31 -0.97
C TRP A 136 7.54 -16.61 -0.92
N ASN A 137 7.11 -17.61 -1.68
CA ASN A 137 7.73 -18.93 -1.70
C ASN A 137 8.89 -19.08 -2.72
N GLY A 138 9.24 -18.02 -3.46
CA GLY A 138 10.17 -18.03 -4.58
C GLY A 138 9.52 -17.92 -5.96
N GLN A 139 8.20 -18.09 -6.05
CA GLN A 139 7.43 -18.09 -7.30
C GLN A 139 6.12 -17.31 -7.20
N LYS A 140 5.45 -17.39 -6.05
CA LYS A 140 4.20 -16.69 -5.76
C LYS A 140 4.05 -16.41 -4.27
N TYR A 141 3.15 -15.49 -3.97
CA TYR A 141 2.65 -15.25 -2.63
C TYR A 141 1.53 -16.25 -2.30
N ASP A 142 1.69 -17.01 -1.23
CA ASP A 142 0.67 -17.91 -0.68
C ASP A 142 0.34 -17.51 0.76
N VAL A 143 -0.88 -17.78 1.22
CA VAL A 143 -1.25 -17.54 2.63
C VAL A 143 -0.40 -18.45 3.52
N SER A 144 0.30 -17.85 4.48
CA SER A 144 1.18 -18.56 5.42
C SER A 144 0.60 -18.66 6.82
N ARG A 145 -0.09 -17.61 7.26
CA ARG A 145 -0.68 -17.48 8.59
C ARG A 145 -1.75 -16.40 8.57
N TYR A 146 -2.42 -16.23 9.70
CA TYR A 146 -3.31 -15.10 9.95
C TYR A 146 -2.83 -14.32 11.16
N GLU A 147 -2.84 -13.00 11.06
CA GLU A 147 -2.46 -12.13 12.17
C GLU A 147 -3.26 -10.83 12.20
N TYR A 148 -3.22 -10.16 13.34
CA TYR A 148 -3.73 -8.80 13.52
C TYR A 148 -2.86 -8.08 14.55
N ASN A 149 -2.34 -6.91 14.19
CA ASN A 149 -1.38 -6.16 15.01
C ASN A 149 -0.17 -7.01 15.43
N GLY A 150 0.32 -7.86 14.52
CA GLY A 150 1.46 -8.76 14.75
C GLY A 150 1.19 -9.92 15.70
N LYS A 151 -0.07 -10.20 16.04
CA LYS A 151 -0.47 -11.35 16.86
C LYS A 151 -1.21 -12.38 16.01
N ALA A 152 -0.88 -13.66 16.17
CA ALA A 152 -1.58 -14.74 15.50
C ALA A 152 -3.08 -14.75 15.88
N CYS A 153 -3.92 -15.05 14.91
CA CYS A 153 -5.37 -15.18 15.07
C CYS A 153 -5.90 -16.33 14.21
N THR A 154 -7.16 -16.72 14.42
CA THR A 154 -7.86 -17.73 13.63
C THR A 154 -9.14 -17.15 13.04
N LEU A 155 -9.53 -17.65 11.88
CA LEU A 155 -10.84 -17.39 11.31
C LEU A 155 -11.81 -18.39 11.93
N ASP A 156 -12.65 -17.92 12.85
CA ASP A 156 -13.75 -18.71 13.38
C ASP A 156 -14.87 -18.66 12.33
N TYR A 157 -15.13 -19.78 11.66
CA TYR A 157 -16.18 -19.94 10.65
C TYR A 157 -17.46 -20.49 11.26
#